data_AF-A0A3D4FXN1-F1
#
_entry.id   AF-A0A3D4FXN1-F1
#
_cell.length_a   1.000
_cell.length_b   1.000
_cell.length_c   1.000
_cell.angle_alpha   90.00
_cell.angle_beta   90.00
_cell.angle_gamma   90.00
#
_symmetry.space_group_name_H-M   'P 1'
#
loop_
_entity.id
_entity.type
_entity.pdbx_description
1 polymer ?
#
loop_
_entity_poly.entity_id
_entity_poly.type
_entity_poly.pdbx_seq_one_letter_code
_entity_poly.pdbx_strand_id
1 'polypeptide(L)'
;QPRNPHSGADFRAAEGTPIAAPNAGKVVLTGDTYFSGGSVILDHGWGLYSYFAHLSKILVEEGDLVELGQLVGHAGATGRVTGPHLHWTLRLSGARVDPLSVIEILED
;
A
#
# COMPACT_ATOMS: atom_id res chain seq x y z
N GLN A 1 -2.25 -21.39 19.69
CA GLN A 1 -3.15 -21.04 18.58
C GLN A 1 -2.33 -20.35 17.49
N PRO A 2 -2.55 -20.66 16.20
CA PRO A 2 -1.93 -19.92 15.11
C PRO A 2 -2.39 -18.46 15.15
N ARG A 3 -1.47 -17.53 14.90
CA ARG A 3 -1.76 -16.09 14.80
C ARG A 3 -2.33 -15.80 13.41
N ASN A 4 -3.02 -14.67 13.26
CA ASN A 4 -3.44 -14.23 11.93
C ASN A 4 -2.22 -14.09 11.01
N PRO A 5 -2.26 -14.65 9.79
CA PRO A 5 -1.17 -14.52 8.84
C PRO A 5 -1.02 -13.05 8.41
N HIS A 6 0.22 -12.61 8.29
CA HIS A 6 0.55 -11.33 7.68
C HIS A 6 0.26 -11.42 6.18
N SER A 7 -0.57 -10.53 5.67
CA SER A 7 -1.19 -10.66 4.35
C SER A 7 -0.72 -9.62 3.35
N GLY A 8 0.53 -9.16 3.51
CA GLY A 8 1.21 -8.19 2.67
C GLY A 8 2.72 -8.34 2.85
N ALA A 9 3.49 -7.40 2.33
CA ALA A 9 4.93 -7.30 2.55
C ALA A 9 5.24 -6.05 3.36
N ASP A 10 6.13 -6.19 4.35
CA ASP A 10 6.61 -5.06 5.15
C ASP A 10 8.02 -4.67 4.68
N PHE A 11 8.19 -3.39 4.40
CA PHE A 11 9.48 -2.82 4.00
C PHE A 11 9.96 -1.87 5.09
N ARG A 12 11.18 -2.09 5.57
CA ARG A 12 11.82 -1.16 6.51
C ARG A 12 11.93 0.20 5.82
N ALA A 13 11.27 1.20 6.41
CA ALA A 13 11.25 2.56 5.92
C ALA A 13 11.28 3.51 7.11
N ALA A 14 12.16 4.50 7.09
CA ALA A 14 12.14 5.53 8.13
C ALA A 14 10.86 6.36 7.97
N GLU A 15 10.41 6.99 9.06
CA GLU A 15 9.31 7.94 8.96
C GLU A 15 9.68 9.07 8.00
N GLY A 16 8.77 9.39 7.08
CA GLY A 16 9.00 10.37 6.02
C GLY A 16 9.58 9.78 4.72
N THR A 17 9.96 8.50 4.66
CA THR A 17 10.41 7.88 3.40
C THR A 17 9.33 8.00 2.32
N PRO A 18 9.62 8.57 1.13
CA PRO A 18 8.64 8.70 0.04
C PRO A 18 8.14 7.35 -0.46
N ILE A 19 6.83 7.24 -0.62
CA ILE A 19 6.16 6.06 -1.19
C ILE A 19 5.61 6.43 -2.56
N ALA A 20 6.03 5.68 -3.57
CA ALA A 20 5.62 5.86 -4.96
C ALA A 20 4.61 4.80 -5.38
N ALA A 21 3.74 5.15 -6.34
CA ALA A 21 2.85 4.21 -6.98
C ALA A 21 3.64 3.17 -7.78
N PRO A 22 3.43 1.85 -7.55
CA PRO A 22 4.15 0.77 -8.25
C PRO A 22 3.67 0.58 -9.70
N ASN A 23 2.54 1.19 -10.07
CA ASN A 23 2.03 1.26 -11.42
C ASN A 23 1.02 2.42 -11.51
N ALA A 24 0.63 2.80 -12.73
CA ALA A 24 -0.46 3.72 -12.96
C ALA A 24 -1.77 3.16 -12.37
N GLY A 25 -2.66 4.05 -11.93
CA GLY A 25 -3.93 3.64 -11.34
C GLY A 25 -4.79 4.81 -10.90
N LYS A 26 -5.95 4.48 -10.34
CA LYS A 26 -6.86 5.45 -9.71
C LYS A 26 -6.84 5.27 -8.20
N VAL A 27 -6.75 6.36 -7.46
CA VAL A 27 -6.97 6.36 -6.02
C VAL A 27 -8.44 6.09 -5.75
N VAL A 28 -8.75 4.94 -5.16
CA VAL A 28 -10.14 4.54 -4.86
C VAL A 28 -10.49 4.68 -3.39
N LEU A 29 -9.49 4.90 -2.53
CA LEU A 29 -9.70 5.21 -1.11
C LEU A 29 -8.45 5.86 -0.53
N THR A 30 -8.66 6.89 0.29
CA THR A 30 -7.70 7.34 1.30
C THR A 30 -8.35 7.26 2.68
N GLY A 31 -7.62 6.91 3.72
CA GLY A 31 -8.21 6.78 5.04
C GLY A 31 -7.22 6.86 6.18
N ASP A 32 -7.76 7.07 7.38
CA ASP A 32 -7.04 6.97 8.64
C ASP A 32 -7.85 6.11 9.61
N THR A 33 -7.37 4.90 9.88
CA THR A 33 -8.10 3.93 10.70
C THR A 33 -7.26 3.48 11.90
N TYR A 34 -7.92 3.01 12.95
CA TYR A 34 -7.24 2.56 14.17
C TYR A 34 -6.14 1.52 13.92
N PHE A 35 -6.36 0.57 13.01
CA PHE A 35 -5.39 -0.50 12.74
C PHE A 35 -4.35 -0.12 11.70
N SER A 36 -4.76 0.48 10.59
CA SER A 36 -3.86 0.72 9.46
C SER A 36 -3.29 2.13 9.42
N GLY A 37 -3.81 3.05 10.23
CA GLY A 37 -3.42 4.45 10.18
C GLY A 37 -3.68 5.07 8.81
N GLY A 38 -2.83 6.02 8.43
CA GLY A 38 -2.83 6.65 7.11
C GLY A 38 -2.67 5.61 6.03
N SER A 39 -3.63 5.56 5.11
CA SER A 39 -3.73 4.50 4.12
C SER A 39 -4.19 5.02 2.75
N VAL A 40 -3.71 4.38 1.69
CA VAL A 40 -4.07 4.65 0.29
C VAL A 40 -4.36 3.33 -0.43
N ILE A 41 -5.46 3.27 -1.19
CA ILE A 41 -5.77 2.17 -2.11
C ILE A 41 -5.73 2.67 -3.54
N LEU A 42 -4.94 2.02 -4.38
CA LEU A 42 -4.91 2.23 -5.84
C LEU A 42 -5.61 1.08 -6.55
N ASP A 43 -6.49 1.41 -7.48
CA ASP A 43 -7.06 0.49 -8.47
C ASP A 43 -6.23 0.58 -9.77
N HIS A 44 -5.58 -0.53 -10.12
CA HIS A 44 -4.78 -0.64 -11.34
C HIS A 44 -5.59 -1.21 -12.52
N GLY A 45 -6.90 -1.43 -12.34
CA GLY A 45 -7.79 -2.11 -13.26
C GLY A 45 -7.76 -3.63 -13.09
N TRP A 46 -8.66 -4.32 -13.79
CA TRP A 46 -8.72 -5.80 -13.87
C TRP A 46 -8.80 -6.52 -12.51
N GLY A 47 -9.28 -5.81 -11.47
CA GLY A 47 -9.37 -6.35 -10.12
C GLY A 47 -8.05 -6.38 -9.37
N LEU A 48 -7.00 -5.70 -9.86
CA LEU A 48 -5.70 -5.56 -9.20
C LEU A 48 -5.66 -4.25 -8.39
N TYR A 49 -5.39 -4.37 -7.08
CA TYR A 49 -5.32 -3.24 -6.17
C TYR A 49 -4.04 -3.26 -5.36
N SER A 50 -3.41 -2.08 -5.22
CA SER A 50 -2.39 -1.84 -4.19
C SER A 50 -3.00 -1.19 -2.97
N TYR A 51 -2.56 -1.64 -1.79
CA TYR A 51 -2.90 -1.03 -0.51
C TYR A 51 -1.63 -0.67 0.24
N PHE A 52 -1.48 0.62 0.58
CA PHE A 52 -0.41 1.14 1.43
C PHE A 52 -1.00 1.53 2.78
N ALA A 53 -0.34 1.16 3.87
CA ALA A 53 -0.75 1.50 5.23
C ALA A 53 0.40 2.08 6.06
N HIS A 54 0.05 2.56 7.24
CA HIS A 54 0.95 3.15 8.25
C HIS A 54 1.61 4.46 7.82
N LEU A 55 1.04 5.14 6.82
CA LEU A 55 1.59 6.37 6.26
C LEU A 55 1.55 7.50 7.29
N SER A 56 2.61 8.29 7.35
CA SER A 56 2.68 9.54 8.13
C SER A 56 2.01 10.71 7.41
N LYS A 57 1.96 10.64 6.09
CA LYS A 57 1.34 11.65 5.22
C LYS A 57 0.79 11.00 3.96
N ILE A 58 -0.40 11.43 3.55
CA ILE A 58 -1.02 11.09 2.28
C ILE A 58 -0.87 12.31 1.36
N LEU A 59 -0.51 12.07 0.09
CA LEU A 59 -0.23 13.13 -0.90
C LEU A 59 -1.21 13.17 -2.07
N VAL A 60 -2.20 12.28 -2.06
CA VAL A 60 -3.23 12.12 -3.10
C VAL A 60 -4.60 12.06 -2.47
N GLU A 61 -5.64 12.31 -3.26
CA GLU A 61 -7.04 12.29 -2.82
C GLU A 61 -7.82 11.20 -3.57
N GLU A 62 -8.94 10.75 -2.98
CA GLU A 62 -9.82 9.80 -3.66
C GLU A 62 -10.33 10.37 -4.98
N GLY A 63 -10.20 9.60 -6.06
CA GLY A 63 -10.54 10.02 -7.41
C GLY A 63 -9.34 10.36 -8.29
N ASP A 64 -8.18 10.68 -7.69
CA ASP A 64 -6.97 11.03 -8.44
C ASP A 64 -6.50 9.90 -9.35
N LEU A 65 -5.98 10.27 -10.52
CA LEU A 65 -5.19 9.38 -11.36
C LEU A 65 -3.71 9.56 -11.00
N VAL A 66 -3.00 8.45 -10.86
CA VAL A 66 -1.57 8.44 -10.56
C VAL A 66 -0.82 7.70 -11.65
N GLU A 67 0.36 8.19 -11.97
CA GLU A 67 1.29 7.52 -12.90
C GLU A 67 2.26 6.60 -12.14
N LEU A 68 2.89 5.68 -12.87
CA LEU A 68 4.00 4.89 -12.35
C LEU A 68 5.07 5.81 -11.74
N GLY A 69 5.46 5.54 -10.49
CA GLY A 69 6.49 6.31 -9.79
C GLY A 69 6.00 7.62 -9.15
N GLN A 70 4.75 8.02 -9.36
CA GLN A 70 4.17 9.20 -8.71
C GLN A 70 4.11 8.99 -7.18
N LEU A 71 4.52 10.00 -6.41
CA LEU A 71 4.44 9.94 -4.96
C LEU A 71 2.99 9.96 -4.48
N VAL A 72 2.64 9.02 -3.60
CA VAL A 72 1.29 8.90 -3.02
C VAL A 72 1.27 9.17 -1.52
N GLY A 73 2.42 9.13 -0.86
CA GLY A 73 2.52 9.32 0.58
C GLY A 73 3.93 9.26 1.11
N HIS A 74 4.05 9.31 2.42
CA HIS A 74 5.29 9.05 3.16
C HIS A 74 5.07 7.93 4.18
N ALA A 75 6.05 7.03 4.29
CA ALA A 75 6.05 5.99 5.31
C ALA A 75 5.97 6.61 6.72
N GLY A 76 5.42 5.86 7.65
CA GLY A 76 5.25 6.32 9.03
C GLY A 76 5.05 5.17 9.99
N ALA A 77 4.53 5.53 11.16
CA ALA A 77 4.18 4.59 12.21
C ALA A 77 2.73 4.82 12.71
N THR A 78 1.83 5.20 11.82
CA THR A 78 0.41 5.45 12.17
C THR A 78 -0.38 4.13 12.26
N GLY A 79 -1.47 4.14 13.02
CA GLY A 79 -2.25 2.93 13.31
C GLY A 79 -1.59 2.04 14.36
N ARG A 80 -1.81 0.72 14.26
CA ARG A 80 -1.34 -0.25 15.26
C ARG A 80 -0.03 -0.92 14.83
N VAL A 81 1.08 -0.20 15.03
CA VAL A 81 2.43 -0.66 14.68
C VAL A 81 3.44 -0.39 15.78
N THR A 82 4.58 -1.09 15.75
CA THR A 82 5.65 -0.94 16.74
C THR A 82 6.76 0.01 16.31
N GLY A 83 6.78 0.42 15.05
CA GLY A 83 7.77 1.34 14.52
C GLY A 83 7.59 1.61 13.03
N PRO A 84 8.34 2.57 12.47
CA PRO A 84 8.17 3.00 11.08
C PRO A 84 8.46 1.89 10.08
N HIS A 85 7.53 1.70 9.14
CA HIS A 85 7.67 0.82 7.98
C HIS A 85 6.58 1.13 6.94
N LEU A 86 6.73 0.58 5.74
CA LEU A 86 5.64 0.47 4.78
C LEU A 86 5.01 -0.92 4.90
N HIS A 87 3.69 -0.98 5.04
CA HIS A 87 2.93 -2.19 4.77
C HIS A 87 2.29 -2.08 3.38
N TRP A 88 2.64 -2.99 2.48
CA TRP A 88 2.07 -3.06 1.13
C TRP A 88 1.35 -4.39 0.91
N THR A 89 0.07 -4.33 0.53
CA THR A 89 -0.70 -5.51 0.13
C THR A 89 -1.14 -5.37 -1.32
N LEU A 90 -1.11 -6.48 -2.08
CA LEU A 90 -1.83 -6.60 -3.33
C LEU A 90 -3.12 -7.42 -3.15
N ARG A 91 -4.17 -7.01 -3.85
CA ARG A 91 -5.35 -7.84 -4.08
C ARG A 91 -5.56 -8.06 -5.56
N LEU A 92 -5.86 -9.29 -5.95
CA LEU A 92 -6.26 -9.66 -7.30
C LEU A 92 -7.59 -10.40 -7.26
N SER A 93 -8.60 -9.88 -7.95
CA SER A 93 -9.93 -10.50 -8.05
C SER A 93 -10.54 -10.85 -6.69
N GLY A 94 -10.33 -9.99 -5.69
CA GLY A 94 -10.84 -10.14 -4.32
C GLY A 94 -9.95 -10.94 -3.37
N ALA A 95 -8.98 -11.70 -3.87
CA ALA A 95 -8.01 -12.44 -3.05
C ALA A 95 -6.80 -11.57 -2.71
N ARG A 96 -6.25 -11.72 -1.49
CA ARG A 96 -4.94 -11.16 -1.15
C ARG A 96 -3.85 -12.05 -1.74
N VAL A 97 -2.87 -11.45 -2.38
CA VAL A 97 -1.74 -12.14 -3.01
C VAL A 97 -0.43 -11.56 -2.46
N ASP A 98 0.62 -12.38 -2.48
CA ASP A 98 1.95 -11.90 -2.14
C ASP A 98 2.41 -10.90 -3.22
N PRO A 99 2.70 -9.64 -2.84
CA PRO A 99 3.12 -8.63 -3.81
C PRO A 99 4.42 -8.99 -4.52
N LEU A 100 5.38 -9.65 -3.86
CA LEU A 100 6.68 -9.97 -4.46
C LEU A 100 6.55 -11.05 -5.53
N SER A 101 5.73 -12.08 -5.28
CA SER A 101 5.39 -13.09 -6.29
C SER A 101 4.75 -12.48 -7.54
N VAL A 102 3.94 -11.42 -7.40
CA VAL A 102 3.33 -10.73 -8.56
C VAL A 102 4.38 -9.97 -9.36
N ILE A 103 5.32 -9.29 -8.70
CA ILE A 103 6.41 -8.58 -9.37
C ILE A 103 7.30 -9.55 -10.15
N GLU A 104 7.66 -10.69 -9.56
CA GLU A 104 8.48 -11.71 -10.22
C GLU A 104 7.86 -12.17 -11.55
N ILE A 105 6.54 -12.37 -11.60
CA ILE A 105 5.83 -12.77 -12.83
C ILE A 105 5.80 -11.66 -13.90
N LEU A 106 5.92 -10.40 -13.50
CA LEU A 106 5.85 -9.24 -14.41
C LEU A 106 7.21 -8.83 -14.97
N GLU A 107 8.31 -9.27 -14.35
CA GLU A 107 9.68 -8.97 -14.79
C GLU A 107 10.25 -10.00 -15.78
N ASP A 108 9.55 -11.13 -15.99
CA ASP A 108 9.81 -12.16 -17.02
C ASP A 108 9.18 -11.81 -18.38
#